data_AF-A0A545UPA1-F1
#
_entry.id   AF-A0A545UPA1-F1
#
_cell.length_a   1.000
_cell.length_b   1.000
_cell.length_c   1.000
_cell.angle_alpha   90.00
_cell.angle_beta   90.00
_cell.angle_gamma   90.00
#
_symmetry.space_group_name_H-M   'P 1'
#
loop_
_entity.id
_entity.type
_entity.pdbx_description
1 polymer ?
#
loop_
_entity_poly.entity_id
_entity_poly.type
_entity_poly.pdbx_seq_one_letter_code
_entity_poly.pdbx_strand_id
1 'polypeptide(L)' 'MASITYGKSTDGKVTVQLRDGKSHKFDEVVLTTPLGWLQKNKSVAFNPPLPPSLTTAIDAISYGSLEKVTQ' A
#
# COMPACT_ATOMS: atom_id res chain seq x y z
N MET A 1 -7.91 -7.08 -7.79
CA MET A 1 -6.63 -6.46 -7.36
C MET A 1 -6.86 -5.82 -6.00
N ALA A 2 -5.87 -5.79 -5.10
CA ALA A 2 -6.04 -5.11 -3.82
C ALA A 2 -5.81 -3.59 -3.99
N SER A 3 -6.68 -2.75 -3.42
CA SER A 3 -6.59 -1.29 -3.53
C SER A 3 -7.01 -0.62 -2.21
N ILE A 4 -6.46 0.58 -1.97
CA ILE A 4 -6.75 1.42 -0.82
C ILE A 4 -7.25 2.75 -1.35
N THR A 5 -8.53 3.05 -1.08
CA THR A 5 -9.15 4.33 -1.41
C THR A 5 -9.34 5.17 -0.16
N TYR A 6 -8.77 6.37 -0.14
CA TYR A 6 -8.80 7.29 1.01
C TYR A 6 -9.03 8.74 0.56
N GLY A 7 -9.28 9.65 1.52
CA GLY A 7 -9.54 11.07 1.22
C GLY A 7 -11.02 11.44 1.36
N LYS A 8 -11.50 12.45 0.61
CA LYS A 8 -12.89 12.96 0.70
C LYS A 8 -13.91 11.95 0.14
N SER A 9 -14.10 10.84 0.84
CA SER A 9 -15.32 10.06 0.77
C SER A 9 -16.46 10.85 1.41
N THR A 10 -17.69 10.65 0.95
CA THR A 10 -18.90 11.26 1.54
C THR A 10 -19.08 10.88 3.01
N ASP A 11 -18.55 9.73 3.44
CA ASP A 11 -18.56 9.25 4.82
C ASP A 11 -17.23 9.45 5.58
N GLY A 12 -16.21 10.04 4.93
CA GLY A 12 -14.87 10.23 5.50
C GLY A 12 -14.08 8.94 5.77
N LYS A 13 -14.58 7.77 5.36
CA LYS A 13 -13.95 6.48 5.64
C LYS A 13 -12.95 6.07 4.56
N VAL A 14 -11.97 5.26 4.96
CA VAL A 14 -11.04 4.58 4.06
C VAL A 14 -11.65 3.26 3.61
N THR A 15 -11.63 2.98 2.31
CA THR A 15 -12.10 1.73 1.73
C THR A 15 -10.90 0.87 1.31
N VAL A 16 -10.85 -0.36 1.82
CA VAL A 16 -9.85 -1.37 1.44
C VAL A 16 -10.52 -2.46 0.63
N GLN A 17 -10.13 -2.60 -0.63
CA GLN A 17 -10.56 -3.68 -1.49
C GLN A 17 -9.56 -4.83 -1.43
N LEU A 18 -10.06 -6.02 -1.12
CA LEU A 18 -9.29 -7.26 -1.08
C LEU A 18 -9.23 -7.91 -2.47
N ARG A 19 -8.32 -8.87 -2.64
CA ARG A 19 -8.15 -9.57 -3.92
C ARG A 19 -9.36 -10.37 -4.35
N ASP A 20 -10.16 -10.85 -3.39
CA ASP A 20 -11.40 -11.58 -3.63
C ASP A 20 -12.59 -10.67 -3.99
N GLY A 21 -12.35 -9.37 -4.17
CA GLY A 21 -13.36 -8.38 -4.55
C GLY A 21 -14.13 -7.79 -3.37
N LYS A 22 -13.97 -8.33 -2.15
CA LYS A 22 -14.62 -7.77 -0.96
C LYS A 22 -14.03 -6.40 -0.62
N SER A 23 -14.88 -5.50 -0.13
CA SER A 23 -14.50 -4.17 0.30
C SER A 23 -14.89 -3.95 1.74
N HIS A 24 -13.97 -3.39 2.52
CA HIS A 24 -14.17 -3.06 3.93
C HIS A 24 -13.93 -1.57 4.17
N LYS A 25 -14.73 -0.96 5.03
CA LYS A 25 -14.63 0.46 5.38
C LYS A 25 -14.12 0.62 6.80
N PHE A 26 -13.17 1.53 6.98
CA PHE A 26 -12.54 1.83 8.26
C PHE A 26 -12.47 3.33 8.47
N ASP A 27 -12.51 3.75 9.73
CA ASP A 27 -12.27 5.15 10.07
C ASP A 27 -10.79 5.51 9.85
N GLU A 28 -9.88 4.58 10.18
CA GLU A 28 -8.44 4.71 9.97
C GLU A 28 -7.81 3.39 9.50
N VAL A 29 -6.70 3.47 8.75
CA VAL A 29 -5.94 2.31 8.25
C VAL A 29 -4.44 2.55 8.45
N VAL A 30 -3.76 1.62 9.11
CA VAL A 30 -2.31 1.58 9.22
C VAL A 30 -1.76 0.51 8.29
N LEU A 31 -0.83 0.90 7.42
CA LEU A 31 -0.18 -0.01 6.47
C LEU A 31 1.23 -0.35 6.95
N THR A 32 1.49 -1.64 7.17
CA THR A 32 2.81 -2.18 7.52
C THR A 32 3.35 -3.07 6.40
N THR A 33 3.07 -2.72 5.14
CA THR A 33 3.51 -3.52 4.00
C THR A 33 5.04 -3.44 3.83
N PRO A 34 5.70 -4.52 3.38
CA PRO A 34 7.15 -4.49 3.15
C PRO A 34 7.56 -3.43 2.12
N LEU A 35 8.76 -2.87 2.26
CA LEU A 35 9.32 -1.89 1.31
C LEU A 35 9.31 -2.42 -0.13
N GLY A 36 9.73 -3.68 -0.33
CA GLY A 36 9.71 -4.31 -1.66
C GLY A 36 8.31 -4.46 -2.25
N TRP A 37 7.25 -4.51 -1.42
CA TRP A 37 5.88 -4.48 -1.90
C TRP A 37 5.48 -3.06 -2.33
N LEU A 38 5.83 -2.04 -1.53
CA LEU A 38 5.56 -0.64 -1.87
C LEU A 38 6.24 -0.23 -3.18
N GLN A 39 7.49 -0.63 -3.39
CA GLN A 39 8.21 -0.34 -4.64
C GLN A 39 7.48 -0.85 -5.88
N LYS A 40 6.88 -2.04 -5.79
CA LYS A 40 6.15 -2.70 -6.89
C LYS A 40 4.71 -2.19 -7.07
N ASN A 41 4.06 -1.69 -6.01
CA ASN A 41 2.62 -1.47 -6.00
C ASN A 41 2.18 -0.02 -5.71
N LYS A 42 3.08 0.89 -5.33
CA LYS A 42 2.74 2.27 -4.94
C LYS A 42 1.94 3.07 -5.97
N SER A 43 2.08 2.76 -7.27
CA SER A 43 1.37 3.45 -8.36
C SER A 43 -0.06 2.95 -8.59
N VAL A 44 -0.39 1.75 -8.08
CA VAL A 44 -1.64 1.05 -8.39
C VAL A 44 -2.47 0.70 -7.16
N ALA A 45 -1.84 0.65 -5.98
CA ALA A 45 -2.50 0.27 -4.75
C ALA A 45 -3.22 1.44 -4.05
N PHE A 46 -2.89 2.69 -4.37
CA PHE A 46 -3.36 3.87 -3.64
C PHE A 46 -4.21 4.76 -4.54
N ASN A 47 -5.39 5.13 -4.05
CA ASN A 47 -6.28 6.09 -4.69
C ASN A 47 -6.81 7.10 -3.64
N PRO A 48 -6.42 8.38 -3.68
CA PRO A 48 -5.51 8.99 -4.65
C PRO A 48 -4.08 8.41 -4.54
N PRO A 49 -3.20 8.69 -5.52
CA PRO A 49 -1.79 8.31 -5.42
C PRO A 49 -1.11 8.87 -4.17
N LEU A 50 -0.05 8.19 -3.72
CA LEU A 50 0.79 8.69 -2.64
C LEU A 50 1.46 10.02 -3.03
N PRO A 51 1.71 10.93 -2.06
CA PRO A 51 2.41 12.17 -2.33
C PRO A 51 3.80 11.94 -2.94
N PRO A 52 4.29 12.84 -3.83
CA PRO A 52 5.59 12.70 -4.49
C PRO A 52 6.76 12.47 -3.53
N SER A 53 6.76 13.15 -2.37
CA SER A 53 7.80 12.99 -1.36
C SER A 53 7.91 11.55 -0.84
N LEU A 54 6.78 10.87 -0.62
CA LEU A 54 6.76 9.47 -0.18
C LEU A 54 7.19 8.53 -1.31
N THR A 55 6.72 8.77 -2.54
CA THR A 55 7.11 7.92 -3.67
C THR A 55 8.60 7.99 -3.96
N THR A 56 9.19 9.19 -3.92
CA THR A 56 10.64 9.39 -4.08
C THR A 56 11.43 8.70 -2.98
N ALA A 57 10.99 8.79 -1.72
CA ALA A 57 11.64 8.09 -0.61
C ALA A 57 11.59 6.56 -0.75
N ILE A 58 10.46 6.01 -1.21
CA ILE A 58 10.31 4.56 -1.48
C ILE A 58 11.27 4.08 -2.58
N ASP A 59 11.50 4.91 -3.61
CA ASP A 59 12.40 4.60 -4.72
C ASP A 59 13.89 4.78 -4.37
N ALA A 60 14.20 5.67 -3.44
CA ALA A 60 15.58 5.97 -3.05
C ALA A 60 16.23 4.90 -2.15
N ILE A 61 15.44 4.00 -1.54
CA ILE A 61 15.94 3.02 -0.56
C ILE A 61 15.87 1.62 -1.16
N SER A 62 16.98 0.89 -1.18
CA SER A 62 17.01 -0.52 -1.58
C SER A 62 16.66 -1.45 -0.40
N TYR A 63 16.11 -2.64 -0.69
CA TYR A 63 15.92 -3.70 0.31
C TYR A 63 16.78 -4.93 -0.02
N GLY A 64 17.29 -5.60 1.01
CA GLY A 64 18.01 -6.87 0.85
C GLY A 64 17.06 -8.07 0.85
N SER A 65 17.27 -9.03 -0.04
CA SER A 65 16.65 -10.36 0.04
C SER A 65 17.65 -11.30 0.71
N LEU A 66 17.44 -11.55 2.00
CA LEU A 66 18.25 -12.51 2.76
C LEU A 66 17.55 -13.85 2.73
N GLU A 67 18.15 -14.82 2.05
CA GLU A 67 17.68 -16.20 2.03
C GLU A 67 18.50 -17.02 3.04
N LYS A 68 17.84 -17.96 3.73
CA LYS A 68 18.51 -18.93 4.59
C LYS A 68 18.60 -20.27 3.87
N VAL A 69 19.82 -20.80 3.72
CA VAL A 69 20.02 -22.19 3.29
C VAL A 69 20.08 -23.06 4.54
N THR A 70 19.24 -24.09 4.59
CA THR A 70 19.26 -25.12 5.64
C THR A 70 19.71 -26.44 5.03
N GLN A 71 20.67 -27.10 5.67
CA GLN A 71 21.12 -28.45 5.35
C GLN A 71 20.18 -29.50 5.97
#